data_AF-A0AAU0VEX3-F1
#
_entry.id   AF-A0AAU0VEX3-F1
#
_cell.length_a   1.000
_cell.length_b   1.000
_cell.length_c   1.000
_cell.angle_alpha   90.00
_cell.angle_beta   90.00
_cell.angle_gamma   90.00
#
_symmetry.space_group_name_H-M   'P 1'
#
loop_
_entity.id
_entity.type
_entity.pdbx_description
1 polymer ?
#
loop_
_entity_poly.entity_id
_entity_poly.type
_entity_poly.pdbx_seq_one_letter_code
_entity_poly.pdbx_strand_id
1 'polypeptide(L)'
;MTRTRPKHRRALLSRQAGTPVSLPDAVGQVVDHPNPCRTKWFDESPFSYFRMVKRVGEVLEDTGIWPAIWPVRLWIVEPVGDAGNWSHQHFSYRLLSHQIRVLEETDPWPALGAGGREVLDVIHEQTPERAARWAADWDADPEGMRERRRNWRLCGTRDIGRGEWAQTAADMTAYASRESAAQRWAEQLATSTVERTLAAADFSQDAVDYARSRAVELTVAAQHQTRLSPYVLDALRGVRLDAAPTVAA
;
A
#
# COMPACT_ATOMS: atom_id res chain seq x y z
N MET A 1 -26.50 -6.20 7.17
CA MET A 1 -26.70 -5.92 5.73
C MET A 1 -25.43 -6.27 4.97
N THR A 2 -25.39 -7.50 4.49
CA THR A 2 -24.26 -8.12 3.76
C THR A 2 -24.17 -7.52 2.36
N ARG A 3 -23.21 -6.61 2.13
CA ARG A 3 -22.87 -6.12 0.79
C ARG A 3 -22.04 -7.17 0.07
N THR A 4 -22.69 -8.12 -0.57
CA THR A 4 -22.12 -8.96 -1.63
C THR A 4 -21.72 -8.05 -2.80
N ARG A 5 -20.43 -7.75 -2.97
CA ARG A 5 -19.93 -7.09 -4.18
C ARG A 5 -20.10 -8.07 -5.36
N PRO A 6 -20.76 -7.69 -6.46
CA PRO A 6 -21.19 -8.66 -7.45
C PRO A 6 -20.04 -9.05 -8.39
N LYS A 7 -19.69 -10.34 -8.39
CA LYS A 7 -18.83 -11.00 -9.40
C LYS A 7 -19.26 -10.70 -10.85
N HIS A 8 -20.54 -10.34 -11.05
CA HIS A 8 -21.11 -9.96 -12.36
C HIS A 8 -20.54 -8.66 -12.95
N ARG A 9 -20.04 -7.71 -12.14
CA ARG A 9 -19.50 -6.43 -12.68
C ARG A 9 -18.17 -6.64 -13.43
N ARG A 10 -17.38 -7.64 -13.02
CA ARG A 10 -16.05 -7.95 -13.57
C ARG A 10 -16.11 -8.55 -14.98
N ALA A 11 -17.08 -9.44 -15.23
CA ALA A 11 -17.30 -10.05 -16.54
C ALA A 11 -17.88 -9.07 -17.58
N LEU A 12 -18.67 -8.08 -17.13
CA LEU A 12 -19.24 -7.05 -18.00
C LEU A 12 -18.19 -6.02 -18.46
N LEU A 13 -17.29 -5.58 -17.56
CA LEU A 13 -16.20 -4.67 -17.91
C LEU A 13 -15.20 -5.30 -18.90
N SER A 14 -14.89 -6.58 -18.73
CA SER A 14 -13.95 -7.30 -19.63
C SER A 14 -14.46 -7.41 -21.08
N ARG A 15 -15.78 -7.46 -21.32
CA ARG A 15 -16.34 -7.54 -22.68
C ARG A 15 -16.31 -6.20 -23.43
N GLN A 16 -16.26 -5.08 -22.69
CA GLN A 16 -16.20 -3.73 -23.27
C GLN A 16 -14.78 -3.29 -23.63
N ALA A 17 -13.75 -4.00 -23.14
CA ALA A 17 -12.34 -3.64 -23.28
C ALA A 17 -11.70 -4.05 -24.63
N GLY A 18 -12.36 -4.90 -25.42
CA GLY A 18 -11.75 -5.50 -26.61
C GLY A 18 -10.75 -6.62 -26.27
N THR A 19 -9.89 -6.99 -27.22
CA THR A 19 -8.80 -7.95 -26.99
C THR A 19 -7.69 -7.28 -26.18
N PRO A 20 -7.32 -7.80 -24.99
CA PRO A 20 -6.25 -7.22 -24.19
C PRO A 20 -4.92 -7.23 -24.94
N VAL A 21 -4.17 -6.12 -24.86
CA VAL A 21 -2.78 -6.07 -25.33
C VAL A 21 -1.89 -6.79 -24.31
N SER A 22 -1.08 -7.73 -24.78
CA SER A 22 -0.03 -8.35 -23.96
C SER A 22 1.18 -7.44 -23.92
N LEU A 23 1.35 -6.69 -22.82
CA LEU A 23 2.54 -5.84 -22.60
C LEU A 23 3.87 -6.62 -22.60
N PRO A 24 3.95 -7.86 -22.05
CA PRO A 24 5.16 -8.68 -22.14
C PRO A 24 5.66 -8.91 -23.56
N ASP A 25 4.74 -9.18 -24.47
CA ASP A 25 5.08 -9.49 -25.87
C ASP A 25 5.34 -8.22 -26.70
N ALA A 26 5.10 -7.05 -26.11
CA ALA A 26 5.18 -5.75 -26.75
C ALA A 26 6.39 -4.90 -26.32
N VAL A 27 7.32 -5.46 -25.54
CA VAL A 27 8.56 -4.76 -25.14
C VAL A 27 9.33 -4.26 -26.37
N GLY A 28 9.68 -2.97 -26.36
CA GLY A 28 10.33 -2.26 -27.46
C GLY A 28 9.38 -1.81 -28.58
N GLN A 29 8.09 -2.17 -28.51
CA GLN A 29 7.11 -1.89 -29.56
C GLN A 29 6.17 -0.75 -29.16
N VAL A 30 5.60 -0.10 -30.17
CA VAL A 30 4.47 0.84 -30.00
C VAL A 30 3.18 0.04 -30.15
N VAL A 31 2.28 0.17 -29.19
CA VAL A 31 0.97 -0.49 -29.18
C VAL A 31 -0.14 0.53 -29.13
N ASP A 32 -1.18 0.27 -29.92
CA ASP A 32 -2.44 1.00 -29.91
C ASP A 32 -3.36 0.51 -28.78
N HIS A 33 -4.17 1.41 -28.23
CA HIS A 33 -5.22 1.04 -27.29
C HIS A 33 -6.23 0.16 -28.05
N PRO A 34 -6.61 -1.02 -27.53
CA PRO A 34 -7.43 -1.99 -28.28
C PRO A 34 -8.86 -1.51 -28.56
N ASN A 35 -9.28 -0.43 -27.92
CA ASN A 35 -10.59 0.18 -28.12
C ASN A 35 -10.45 1.72 -27.98
N PRO A 36 -9.92 2.46 -28.97
CA PRO A 36 -9.78 3.92 -28.85
C PRO A 36 -11.16 4.60 -28.86
N CYS A 37 -11.27 5.81 -28.31
CA CYS A 37 -12.53 6.56 -28.28
C CYS A 37 -13.20 6.64 -29.66
N ARG A 38 -14.52 6.52 -29.71
CA ARG A 38 -15.28 6.74 -30.96
C ARG A 38 -15.24 8.20 -31.41
N THR A 39 -15.28 9.13 -30.46
CA THR A 39 -15.08 10.56 -30.65
C THR A 39 -13.77 10.96 -30.00
N LYS A 40 -12.75 11.27 -30.81
CA LYS A 40 -11.42 11.67 -30.33
C LYS A 40 -11.57 12.68 -29.18
N TRP A 41 -10.97 12.38 -28.02
CA TRP A 41 -10.76 13.28 -26.87
C TRP A 41 -11.93 13.62 -25.94
N PHE A 42 -13.16 13.22 -26.23
CA PHE A 42 -14.34 13.64 -25.43
C PHE A 42 -15.15 12.51 -24.80
N ASP A 43 -14.67 11.28 -24.96
CA ASP A 43 -15.27 10.06 -24.44
C ASP A 43 -14.38 9.59 -23.27
N GLU A 44 -14.80 9.81 -22.02
CA GLU A 44 -14.11 9.31 -20.82
C GLU A 44 -14.45 7.85 -20.52
N SER A 45 -14.85 7.05 -21.52
CA SER A 45 -15.26 5.69 -21.23
C SER A 45 -14.11 4.91 -20.54
N PRO A 46 -14.44 3.97 -19.64
CA PRO A 46 -13.44 3.24 -18.86
C PRO A 46 -12.38 2.51 -19.71
N PHE A 47 -12.57 2.35 -21.01
CA PHE A 47 -11.68 1.57 -21.87
C PHE A 47 -11.34 2.30 -23.18
N SER A 48 -11.03 3.59 -23.12
CA SER A 48 -10.58 4.31 -24.33
C SER A 48 -9.15 4.81 -24.36
N TYR A 49 -8.44 4.74 -23.24
CA TYR A 49 -7.06 5.21 -23.15
C TYR A 49 -6.23 4.27 -22.29
N PHE A 50 -4.94 4.18 -22.59
CA PHE A 50 -3.97 3.76 -21.60
C PHE A 50 -3.94 4.81 -20.49
N ARG A 51 -4.25 4.38 -19.27
CA ARG A 51 -4.16 5.22 -18.07
C ARG A 51 -2.82 4.99 -17.41
N MET A 52 -1.90 5.92 -17.63
CA MET A 52 -0.57 5.91 -17.05
C MET A 52 -0.55 6.84 -15.83
N VAL A 53 0.40 6.59 -14.93
CA VAL A 53 0.67 7.47 -13.79
C VAL A 53 2.09 8.01 -13.86
N LYS A 54 2.26 9.29 -13.55
CA LYS A 54 3.56 9.96 -13.45
C LYS A 54 4.20 9.79 -12.07
N ARG A 55 3.41 9.35 -11.08
CA ARG A 55 3.85 9.09 -9.71
C ARG A 55 3.48 7.66 -9.36
N VAL A 56 4.49 6.83 -9.08
CA VAL A 56 4.27 5.39 -8.94
C VAL A 56 3.47 5.04 -7.68
N GLY A 57 3.58 5.82 -6.60
CA GLY A 57 2.75 5.64 -5.40
C GLY A 57 1.23 5.83 -5.61
N GLU A 58 0.82 6.42 -6.74
CA GLU A 58 -0.58 6.58 -7.15
C GLU A 58 -1.08 5.44 -8.04
N VAL A 59 -0.19 4.55 -8.52
CA VAL A 59 -0.56 3.44 -9.41
C VAL A 59 -1.61 2.51 -8.79
N LEU A 60 -1.64 2.50 -7.46
CA LEU A 60 -2.52 1.67 -6.65
C LEU A 60 -3.86 2.35 -6.29
N GLU A 61 -4.02 3.66 -6.55
CA GLU A 61 -5.21 4.43 -6.15
C GLU A 61 -6.45 4.04 -6.96
N ASP A 62 -6.27 3.78 -8.25
CA ASP A 62 -7.36 3.61 -9.22
C ASP A 62 -7.19 2.40 -10.12
N THR A 63 -6.73 1.29 -9.55
CA THR A 63 -6.65 0.05 -10.33
C THR A 63 -8.03 -0.40 -10.80
N GLY A 64 -9.15 0.00 -10.16
CA GLY A 64 -10.48 -0.57 -10.41
C GLY A 64 -10.57 -2.09 -10.15
N ILE A 65 -9.43 -2.72 -9.88
CA ILE A 65 -9.19 -4.15 -9.72
C ILE A 65 -9.04 -4.44 -8.22
N TRP A 66 -9.55 -3.60 -7.31
CA TRP A 66 -9.45 -3.92 -5.89
C TRP A 66 -10.28 -5.17 -5.52
N PRO A 67 -9.68 -6.19 -4.89
CA PRO A 67 -8.26 -6.28 -4.52
C PRO A 67 -7.39 -6.74 -5.70
N ALA A 68 -6.31 -6.01 -6.01
CA ALA A 68 -5.29 -6.53 -6.90
C ALA A 68 -4.60 -7.71 -6.19
N ILE A 69 -3.92 -8.57 -6.94
CA ILE A 69 -3.11 -9.61 -6.32
C ILE A 69 -1.69 -9.06 -6.25
N TRP A 70 -1.08 -9.14 -5.07
CA TRP A 70 0.34 -8.84 -4.91
C TRP A 70 1.16 -10.10 -5.25
N PRO A 71 2.28 -9.98 -5.98
CA PRO A 71 2.87 -8.74 -6.50
C PRO A 71 2.09 -8.17 -7.69
N VAL A 72 2.00 -6.83 -7.75
CA VAL A 72 1.53 -6.13 -8.95
C VAL A 72 2.61 -6.15 -10.02
N ARG A 73 2.23 -6.06 -11.29
CA ARG A 73 3.18 -5.92 -12.41
C ARG A 73 3.21 -4.46 -12.84
N LEU A 74 4.40 -3.88 -12.89
CA LEU A 74 4.61 -2.49 -13.31
C LEU A 74 5.33 -2.45 -14.64
N TRP A 75 4.90 -1.55 -15.51
CA TRP A 75 5.48 -1.37 -16.82
C TRP A 75 5.91 0.08 -16.98
N ILE A 76 7.16 0.29 -17.40
CA ILE A 76 7.64 1.60 -17.84
C ILE A 76 7.26 1.76 -19.30
N VAL A 77 6.57 2.85 -19.62
CA VAL A 77 6.03 3.10 -20.95
C VAL A 77 6.23 4.55 -21.33
N GLU A 78 6.42 4.81 -22.63
CA GLU A 78 6.42 6.16 -23.19
C GLU A 78 5.06 6.41 -23.85
N PRO A 79 4.34 7.49 -23.52
CA PRO A 79 3.19 7.90 -24.30
C PRO A 79 3.66 8.31 -25.71
N VAL A 80 3.00 7.79 -26.75
CA VAL A 80 3.28 8.16 -28.14
C VAL A 80 2.11 8.96 -28.70
N GLY A 81 2.42 9.99 -29.49
CA GLY A 81 1.44 10.90 -30.07
C GLY A 81 0.86 11.86 -29.04
N ASP A 82 -0.41 12.18 -29.21
CA ASP A 82 -1.13 13.10 -28.32
C ASP A 82 -1.32 12.47 -26.93
N ALA A 83 -0.87 13.19 -25.88
CA ALA A 83 -0.96 12.76 -24.49
C ALA A 83 -1.35 13.92 -23.56
N GLY A 84 -2.05 13.61 -22.47
CA GLY A 84 -2.69 14.64 -21.64
C GLY A 84 -3.56 14.08 -20.53
N ASN A 85 -4.23 14.97 -19.80
CA ASN A 85 -4.96 14.65 -18.57
C ASN A 85 -6.43 15.12 -18.67
N TRP A 86 -7.13 14.67 -19.70
CA TRP A 86 -8.47 15.17 -20.08
C TRP A 86 -9.65 14.68 -19.21
N SER A 87 -9.40 14.33 -17.95
CA SER A 87 -10.44 13.88 -17.02
C SER A 87 -11.13 15.07 -16.34
N HIS A 88 -12.46 15.11 -16.31
CA HIS A 88 -13.28 16.06 -15.55
C HIS A 88 -12.89 16.09 -14.06
N GLN A 89 -12.44 14.96 -13.51
CA GLN A 89 -11.97 14.84 -12.13
C GLN A 89 -10.51 15.34 -11.91
N HIS A 90 -9.84 15.84 -12.95
CA HIS A 90 -8.52 16.49 -12.94
C HIS A 90 -7.47 15.82 -12.02
N PHE A 91 -7.00 14.63 -12.41
CA PHE A 91 -5.88 13.97 -11.75
C PHE A 91 -4.56 14.38 -12.40
N SER A 92 -3.85 15.35 -11.83
CA SER A 92 -2.59 15.90 -12.40
C SER A 92 -1.47 14.89 -12.55
N TYR A 93 -1.51 13.80 -11.77
CA TYR A 93 -0.56 12.70 -11.82
C TYR A 93 -0.89 11.66 -12.89
N ARG A 94 -2.06 11.72 -13.55
CA ARG A 94 -2.43 10.78 -14.63
C ARG A 94 -2.04 11.33 -15.99
N LEU A 95 -1.72 10.39 -16.88
CA LEU A 95 -1.50 10.67 -18.27
C LEU A 95 -2.29 9.65 -19.10
N LEU A 96 -3.04 10.16 -20.06
CA LEU A 96 -3.82 9.38 -21.00
C LEU A 96 -3.11 9.42 -22.35
N SER A 97 -3.08 8.29 -23.04
CA SER A 97 -2.73 8.21 -24.45
C SER A 97 -3.46 7.04 -25.12
N HIS A 98 -3.67 7.14 -26.43
CA HIS A 98 -4.13 6.02 -27.25
C HIS A 98 -2.98 5.11 -27.67
N GLN A 99 -1.73 5.57 -27.61
CA GLN A 99 -0.55 4.80 -27.99
C GLN A 99 0.51 4.87 -26.90
N ILE A 100 1.15 3.74 -26.65
CA ILE A 100 2.31 3.66 -25.76
C ILE A 100 3.42 2.87 -26.43
N ARG A 101 4.67 3.27 -26.20
CA ARG A 101 5.82 2.40 -26.38
C ARG A 101 6.09 1.68 -25.07
N VAL A 102 6.11 0.36 -25.08
CA VAL A 102 6.47 -0.41 -23.88
C VAL A 102 7.98 -0.48 -23.80
N LEU A 103 8.57 -0.01 -22.70
CA LEU A 103 10.02 -0.01 -22.52
C LEU A 103 10.49 -1.27 -21.81
N GLU A 104 9.98 -1.52 -20.61
CA GLU A 104 10.36 -2.67 -19.79
C GLU A 104 9.35 -2.92 -18.67
N GLU A 105 9.37 -4.16 -18.15
CA GLU A 105 8.77 -4.48 -16.86
C GLU A 105 9.74 -4.05 -15.75
N THR A 106 9.21 -3.54 -14.65
CA THR A 106 10.02 -3.14 -13.48
C THR A 106 9.52 -3.85 -12.22
N ASP A 107 10.35 -3.83 -11.18
CA ASP A 107 10.03 -4.42 -9.89
C ASP A 107 8.71 -3.88 -9.33
N PRO A 108 7.99 -4.62 -8.47
CA PRO A 108 6.73 -4.17 -7.88
C PRO A 108 6.90 -3.13 -6.77
N TRP A 109 8.06 -3.09 -6.09
CA TRP A 109 8.27 -2.23 -4.91
C TRP A 109 8.00 -0.73 -5.14
N PRO A 110 8.23 -0.12 -6.33
CA PRO A 110 7.93 1.29 -6.55
C PRO A 110 6.43 1.63 -6.39
N ALA A 111 5.53 0.64 -6.54
CA ALA A 111 4.10 0.83 -6.29
C ALA A 111 3.79 1.19 -4.83
N LEU A 112 4.69 0.84 -3.90
CA LEU A 112 4.59 1.14 -2.48
C LEU A 112 5.21 2.50 -2.12
N GLY A 113 5.52 3.34 -3.12
CA GLY A 113 6.06 4.68 -2.92
C GLY A 113 7.58 4.70 -2.79
N ALA A 114 8.11 5.84 -2.36
CA ALA A 114 9.57 6.08 -2.35
C ALA A 114 10.34 5.11 -1.42
N GLY A 115 9.76 4.75 -0.27
CA GLY A 115 10.31 3.77 0.68
C GLY A 115 9.87 2.32 0.39
N GLY A 116 9.45 2.02 -0.84
CA GLY A 116 8.81 0.76 -1.17
C GLY A 116 9.70 -0.47 -0.99
N ARG A 117 11.03 -0.34 -1.16
CA ARG A 117 11.98 -1.44 -0.89
C ARG A 117 12.01 -1.76 0.60
N GLU A 118 12.19 -0.74 1.44
CA GLU A 118 12.26 -0.89 2.90
C GLU A 118 10.95 -1.40 3.49
N VAL A 119 9.81 -1.01 2.90
CA VAL A 119 8.51 -1.56 3.22
C VAL A 119 8.46 -3.07 2.98
N LEU A 120 8.93 -3.53 1.81
CA LEU A 120 8.96 -4.96 1.50
C LEU A 120 9.94 -5.72 2.39
N ASP A 121 11.09 -5.14 2.71
CA ASP A 121 12.06 -5.74 3.63
C ASP A 121 11.45 -5.91 5.03
N VAL A 122 10.74 -4.90 5.54
CA VAL A 122 10.02 -5.02 6.82
C VAL A 122 8.95 -6.11 6.76
N ILE A 123 8.16 -6.15 5.69
CA ILE A 123 7.06 -7.12 5.54
C ILE A 123 7.61 -8.55 5.42
N HIS A 124 8.62 -8.78 4.59
CA HIS A 124 9.09 -10.12 4.28
C HIS A 124 10.13 -10.64 5.28
N GLU A 125 11.08 -9.81 5.69
CA GLU A 125 12.23 -10.27 6.49
C GLU A 125 12.00 -10.08 7.99
N GLN A 126 11.32 -9.00 8.40
CA GLN A 126 11.22 -8.66 9.83
C GLN A 126 9.88 -9.07 10.46
N THR A 127 8.78 -8.91 9.73
CA THR A 127 7.43 -9.10 10.26
C THR A 127 7.19 -10.53 10.76
N PRO A 128 7.61 -11.61 10.08
CA PRO A 128 7.30 -12.96 10.55
C PRO A 128 7.83 -13.26 11.96
N GLU A 129 9.12 -12.98 12.22
CA GLU A 129 9.73 -13.22 13.53
C GLU A 129 9.21 -12.24 14.60
N ARG A 130 8.93 -10.99 14.24
CA ARG A 130 8.38 -9.99 15.18
C ARG A 130 6.93 -10.29 15.54
N ALA A 131 6.11 -10.74 14.59
CA ALA A 131 4.71 -11.07 14.81
C ALA A 131 4.53 -12.17 15.85
N ALA A 132 5.33 -13.24 15.76
CA ALA A 132 5.30 -14.32 16.75
C ALA A 132 5.67 -13.83 18.16
N ARG A 133 6.68 -12.94 18.27
CA ARG A 133 7.08 -12.34 19.56
C ARG A 133 6.00 -11.42 20.12
N TRP A 134 5.48 -10.49 19.32
CA TRP A 134 4.41 -9.58 19.77
C TRP A 134 3.16 -10.34 20.23
N ALA A 135 2.81 -11.42 19.52
CA ALA A 135 1.68 -12.25 19.91
C ALA A 135 1.95 -13.01 21.22
N ALA A 136 3.15 -13.59 21.38
CA ALA A 136 3.55 -14.27 22.60
C ALA A 136 3.62 -13.33 23.81
N ASP A 137 4.18 -12.13 23.64
CA ASP A 137 4.25 -11.11 24.69
C ASP A 137 2.85 -10.65 25.13
N TRP A 138 1.90 -10.55 24.20
CA TRP A 138 0.51 -10.26 24.51
C TRP A 138 -0.14 -11.38 25.32
N ASP A 139 -0.02 -12.63 24.89
CA ASP A 139 -0.66 -13.76 25.59
C ASP A 139 0.00 -14.05 26.95
N ALA A 140 1.28 -13.71 27.13
CA ALA A 140 1.97 -13.84 28.41
C ALA A 140 1.51 -12.80 29.46
N ASP A 141 1.13 -11.59 29.04
CA ASP A 141 0.70 -10.50 29.92
C ASP A 141 -0.36 -9.60 29.21
N PRO A 142 -1.61 -10.07 29.02
CA PRO A 142 -2.61 -9.33 28.26
C PRO A 142 -2.97 -7.99 28.91
N GLU A 143 -3.13 -7.97 30.23
CA GLU A 143 -3.41 -6.76 31.01
C GLU A 143 -2.29 -5.73 30.91
N GLY A 144 -1.05 -6.13 31.18
CA GLY A 144 0.09 -5.22 31.13
C GLY A 144 0.38 -4.75 29.71
N MET A 145 0.21 -5.60 28.70
CA MET A 145 0.32 -5.18 27.30
C MET A 145 -0.79 -4.21 26.89
N ARG A 146 -2.03 -4.40 27.35
CA ARG A 146 -3.12 -3.43 27.15
C ARG A 146 -2.76 -2.06 27.73
N GLU A 147 -2.25 -2.02 28.96
CA GLU A 147 -1.83 -0.79 29.60
C GLU A 147 -0.65 -0.13 28.86
N ARG A 148 0.41 -0.89 28.56
CA ARG A 148 1.58 -0.40 27.80
C ARG A 148 1.16 0.16 26.45
N ARG A 149 0.32 -0.55 25.69
CA ARG A 149 -0.21 -0.09 24.40
C ARG A 149 -1.05 1.18 24.53
N ARG A 150 -1.92 1.25 25.55
CA ARG A 150 -2.73 2.45 25.81
C ARG A 150 -1.84 3.65 26.14
N ASN A 151 -0.84 3.45 26.99
CA ASN A 151 0.11 4.49 27.37
C ASN A 151 0.94 4.93 26.17
N TRP A 152 1.50 4.02 25.37
CA TRP A 152 2.21 4.37 24.13
C TRP A 152 1.31 5.15 23.13
N ARG A 153 0.05 4.73 22.98
CA ARG A 153 -0.88 5.35 22.02
C ARG A 153 -1.22 6.78 22.42
N LEU A 154 -1.51 7.01 23.70
CA LEU A 154 -2.11 8.26 24.20
C LEU A 154 -1.09 9.18 24.89
N CYS A 155 -0.02 8.62 25.43
CA CYS A 155 1.00 9.31 26.20
C CYS A 155 2.32 9.32 25.42
N GLY A 156 2.84 10.52 25.21
CA GLY A 156 4.17 10.71 24.62
C GLY A 156 5.17 10.98 25.73
N THR A 157 6.42 11.06 25.36
CA THR A 157 7.52 11.51 26.21
C THR A 157 8.16 12.74 25.58
N ARG A 158 9.17 13.32 26.23
CA ARG A 158 9.87 14.49 25.68
C ARG A 158 10.57 14.18 24.35
N ASP A 159 10.99 12.94 24.16
CA ASP A 159 11.84 12.48 23.07
C ASP A 159 11.15 11.48 22.12
N ILE A 160 9.98 10.95 22.48
CA ILE A 160 9.19 10.04 21.63
C ILE A 160 7.72 10.47 21.60
N GLY A 161 7.17 10.58 20.39
CA GLY A 161 5.78 10.94 20.15
C GLY A 161 4.76 9.93 20.67
N ARG A 162 3.49 10.38 20.70
CA ARG A 162 2.33 9.52 20.95
C ARG A 162 2.05 8.69 19.70
N GLY A 163 1.75 7.40 19.86
CA GLY A 163 1.47 6.51 18.73
C GLY A 163 0.34 7.01 17.81
N GLU A 164 -0.77 7.46 18.39
CA GLU A 164 -1.93 7.94 17.61
C GLU A 164 -1.63 9.20 16.79
N TRP A 165 -0.88 10.13 17.37
CA TRP A 165 -0.44 11.33 16.66
C TRP A 165 0.58 10.97 15.57
N ALA A 166 1.47 10.02 15.84
CA ALA A 166 2.48 9.60 14.87
C ALA A 166 1.84 8.94 13.64
N GLN A 167 0.81 8.10 13.83
CA GLN A 167 0.01 7.56 12.74
C GLN A 167 -0.70 8.67 11.95
N THR A 168 -1.32 9.63 12.64
CA THR A 168 -1.95 10.79 11.99
C THR A 168 -0.96 11.60 11.15
N ALA A 169 0.27 11.81 11.65
CA ALA A 169 1.33 12.49 10.92
C ALA A 169 1.76 11.71 9.67
N ALA A 170 1.83 10.38 9.75
CA ALA A 170 2.10 9.52 8.61
C ALA A 170 0.99 9.60 7.56
N ASP A 171 -0.28 9.52 7.96
CA ASP A 171 -1.43 9.60 7.06
C ASP A 171 -1.47 10.94 6.31
N MET A 172 -1.23 12.05 7.02
CA MET A 172 -1.12 13.37 6.42
C MET A 172 0.07 13.48 5.46
N THR A 173 1.20 12.86 5.81
CA THR A 173 2.39 12.82 4.95
C THR A 173 2.15 12.01 3.69
N ALA A 174 1.48 10.86 3.79
CA ALA A 174 1.08 10.04 2.66
C ALA A 174 0.10 10.78 1.74
N TYR A 175 -0.88 11.48 2.31
CA TYR A 175 -1.80 12.32 1.54
C TYR A 175 -1.07 13.45 0.79
N ALA A 176 -0.24 14.22 1.49
CA ALA A 176 0.53 15.31 0.89
C ALA A 176 1.51 14.81 -0.18
N SER A 177 2.08 13.63 0.02
CA SER A 177 3.04 13.00 -0.89
C SER A 177 2.38 12.22 -2.03
N ARG A 178 1.04 12.09 -2.04
CA ARG A 178 0.31 11.30 -3.04
C ARG A 178 0.68 9.81 -3.00
N GLU A 179 0.71 9.25 -1.79
CA GLU A 179 1.06 7.86 -1.49
C GLU A 179 0.04 7.18 -0.54
N SER A 180 -1.14 7.77 -0.34
CA SER A 180 -2.17 7.15 0.53
C SER A 180 -2.64 5.78 0.01
N ALA A 181 -2.63 5.57 -1.31
CA ALA A 181 -2.93 4.26 -1.87
C ALA A 181 -1.80 3.25 -1.59
N ALA A 182 -0.56 3.65 -1.80
CA ALA A 182 0.62 2.87 -1.45
C ALA A 182 0.63 2.46 0.04
N GLN A 183 0.33 3.40 0.94
CA GLN A 183 0.29 3.11 2.38
C GLN A 183 -0.77 2.06 2.71
N ARG A 184 -2.01 2.22 2.21
CA ARG A 184 -3.09 1.24 2.43
C ARG A 184 -2.71 -0.16 1.95
N TRP A 185 -2.00 -0.25 0.82
CA TRP A 185 -1.48 -1.53 0.34
C TRP A 185 -0.41 -2.12 1.25
N ALA A 186 0.56 -1.30 1.67
CA ALA A 186 1.60 -1.73 2.60
C ALA A 186 1.01 -2.25 3.91
N GLU A 187 0.02 -1.54 4.47
CA GLU A 187 -0.72 -1.96 5.67
C GLU A 187 -1.44 -3.30 5.48
N GLN A 188 -2.10 -3.49 4.33
CA GLN A 188 -2.77 -4.75 4.02
C GLN A 188 -1.78 -5.92 3.86
N LEU A 189 -0.66 -5.67 3.18
CA LEU A 189 0.39 -6.69 2.99
C LEU A 189 1.03 -7.09 4.31
N ALA A 190 1.29 -6.13 5.20
CA ALA A 190 1.77 -6.37 6.56
C ALA A 190 0.77 -7.23 7.35
N THR A 191 -0.51 -6.82 7.35
CA THR A 191 -1.60 -7.55 8.01
C THR A 191 -1.72 -8.99 7.50
N SER A 192 -1.75 -9.17 6.17
CA SER A 192 -1.85 -10.49 5.54
C SER A 192 -0.62 -11.37 5.82
N THR A 193 0.53 -10.76 6.05
CA THR A 193 1.75 -11.49 6.40
C THR A 193 1.73 -11.95 7.85
N VAL A 194 1.26 -11.12 8.78
CA VAL A 194 1.00 -11.53 10.17
C VAL A 194 -0.01 -12.69 10.19
N GLU A 195 -1.12 -12.56 9.48
CA GLU A 195 -2.14 -13.61 9.39
C GLU A 195 -1.57 -14.94 8.93
N ARG A 196 -0.82 -14.95 7.83
CA ARG A 196 -0.19 -16.17 7.32
C ARG A 196 0.83 -16.75 8.28
N THR A 197 1.61 -15.89 8.95
CA THR A 197 2.65 -16.30 9.90
C THR A 197 2.04 -16.98 11.12
N LEU A 198 0.96 -16.41 11.66
CA LEU A 198 0.34 -16.88 12.91
C LEU A 198 -0.78 -17.91 12.68
N ALA A 199 -1.16 -18.20 11.43
CA ALA A 199 -2.30 -19.07 11.10
C ALA A 199 -2.25 -20.48 11.72
N ALA A 200 -1.05 -21.01 11.95
CA ALA A 200 -0.85 -22.35 12.53
C ALA A 200 -0.60 -22.33 14.04
N ALA A 201 -0.55 -21.15 14.66
CA ALA A 201 -0.29 -20.99 16.09
C ALA A 201 -1.60 -20.71 16.84
N ASP A 202 -1.68 -21.20 18.08
CA ASP A 202 -2.86 -21.05 18.95
C ASP A 202 -2.78 -19.77 19.79
N PHE A 203 -2.52 -18.64 19.13
CA PHE A 203 -2.52 -17.33 19.79
C PHE A 203 -3.93 -16.79 19.93
N SER A 204 -4.18 -16.00 20.98
CA SER A 204 -5.47 -15.32 21.13
C SER A 204 -5.74 -14.34 19.98
N GLN A 205 -7.02 -14.09 19.70
CA GLN A 205 -7.40 -13.12 18.66
C GLN A 205 -6.86 -11.71 18.98
N ASP A 206 -6.83 -11.33 20.26
CA ASP A 206 -6.27 -10.03 20.69
C ASP A 206 -4.76 -9.94 20.45
N ALA A 207 -4.02 -11.04 20.65
CA ALA A 207 -2.60 -11.12 20.33
C ALA A 207 -2.33 -10.98 18.83
N VAL A 208 -3.14 -11.65 18.01
CA VAL A 208 -3.07 -11.52 16.53
C VAL A 208 -3.37 -10.07 16.10
N ASP A 209 -4.41 -9.45 16.66
CA ASP A 209 -4.78 -8.06 16.33
C ASP A 209 -3.75 -7.04 16.83
N TYR A 210 -3.09 -7.31 17.95
CA TYR A 210 -1.95 -6.53 18.40
C TYR A 210 -0.77 -6.65 17.42
N ALA A 211 -0.37 -7.88 17.05
CA ALA A 211 0.72 -8.11 16.10
C ALA A 211 0.45 -7.46 14.73
N ARG A 212 -0.80 -7.50 14.23
CA ARG A 212 -1.22 -6.80 13.00
C ARG A 212 -1.00 -5.29 13.10
N SER A 213 -1.47 -4.66 14.19
CA SER A 213 -1.29 -3.22 14.42
C SER A 213 0.18 -2.83 14.44
N ARG A 214 1.02 -3.61 15.15
CA ARG A 214 2.46 -3.34 15.22
C ARG A 214 3.17 -3.51 13.88
N ALA A 215 2.81 -4.53 13.11
CA ALA A 215 3.34 -4.73 11.76
C ALA A 215 2.98 -3.56 10.84
N VAL A 216 1.74 -3.06 10.91
CA VAL A 216 1.29 -1.86 10.21
C VAL A 216 2.13 -0.64 10.61
N GLU A 217 2.22 -0.35 11.90
CA GLU A 217 2.94 0.83 12.41
C GLU A 217 4.43 0.81 12.02
N LEU A 218 5.08 -0.37 12.10
CA LEU A 218 6.47 -0.55 11.67
C LEU A 218 6.64 -0.38 10.16
N THR A 219 5.71 -0.88 9.36
CA THR A 219 5.72 -0.74 7.90
C THR A 219 5.53 0.71 7.47
N VAL A 220 4.61 1.44 8.12
CA VAL A 220 4.40 2.88 7.90
C VAL A 220 5.64 3.68 8.28
N ALA A 221 6.35 3.30 9.35
CA ALA A 221 7.62 3.92 9.71
C ALA A 221 8.69 3.73 8.61
N ALA A 222 8.76 2.54 8.00
CA ALA A 222 9.68 2.27 6.89
C ALA A 222 9.33 3.08 5.64
N GLN A 223 8.05 3.14 5.28
CA GLN A 223 7.59 3.90 4.11
C GLN A 223 8.00 5.38 4.17
N HIS A 224 7.91 5.97 5.37
CA HIS A 224 8.14 7.42 5.57
C HIS A 224 9.46 7.74 6.27
N GLN A 225 10.43 6.81 6.27
CA GLN A 225 11.69 6.94 7.02
C GLN A 225 12.50 8.20 6.68
N THR A 226 12.37 8.72 5.44
CA THR A 226 13.08 9.92 4.97
C THR A 226 12.26 11.20 5.10
N ARG A 227 10.98 11.11 5.48
CA ARG A 227 10.03 12.23 5.48
C ARG A 227 9.56 12.63 6.87
N LEU A 228 9.52 11.68 7.80
CA LEU A 228 9.11 11.92 9.18
C LEU A 228 10.33 12.16 10.07
N SER A 229 10.14 12.97 11.11
CA SER A 229 11.19 13.21 12.09
C SER A 229 11.44 11.97 12.96
N PRO A 230 12.64 11.82 13.55
CA PRO A 230 12.93 10.72 14.47
C PRO A 230 11.89 10.58 15.59
N TYR A 231 11.41 11.70 16.14
CA TYR A 231 10.37 11.73 17.17
C TYR A 231 9.06 11.03 16.76
N VAL A 232 8.66 11.15 15.48
CA VAL A 232 7.49 10.46 14.91
C VAL A 232 7.82 9.00 14.59
N LEU A 233 8.99 8.77 13.97
CA LEU A 233 9.42 7.43 13.56
C LEU A 233 9.60 6.49 14.73
N ASP A 234 10.18 6.95 15.84
CA ASP A 234 10.41 6.13 17.03
C ASP A 234 9.11 5.78 17.75
N ALA A 235 8.10 6.66 17.65
CA ALA A 235 6.75 6.36 18.09
C ALA A 235 6.15 5.23 17.25
N LEU A 236 6.13 5.35 15.91
CA LEU A 236 5.63 4.31 15.01
C LEU A 236 6.37 2.97 15.18
N ARG A 237 7.70 3.03 15.33
CA ARG A 237 8.54 1.85 15.60
C ARG A 237 8.29 1.22 16.95
N GLY A 238 7.63 1.89 17.89
CA GLY A 238 7.30 1.36 19.21
C GLY A 238 8.53 1.10 20.09
N VAL A 239 9.58 1.91 19.99
CA VAL A 239 10.89 1.72 20.66
C VAL A 239 10.78 1.45 22.18
N ARG A 240 9.76 2.00 22.86
CA ARG A 240 9.50 1.80 24.29
C ARG A 240 8.31 0.88 24.60
N LEU A 241 7.54 0.53 23.57
CA LEU A 241 6.40 -0.38 23.71
C LEU A 241 6.87 -1.83 23.71
N ASP A 242 7.80 -2.14 22.80
CA ASP A 242 8.31 -3.50 22.57
C ASP A 242 9.58 -3.80 23.39
N ALA A 243 9.99 -2.88 24.27
CA ALA A 243 11.09 -3.11 25.19
C ALA A 243 10.61 -4.02 26.33
N ALA A 244 11.42 -5.04 26.68
CA ALA A 244 11.14 -5.90 27.82
C ALA A 244 10.94 -5.04 29.08
N PRO A 245 9.94 -5.34 29.93
CA PRO A 245 9.77 -4.61 31.17
C PRO A 245 11.05 -4.74 31.99
N THR A 246 11.68 -3.62 32.29
CA THR A 246 12.81 -3.59 33.23
C THR A 246 12.26 -4.04 34.58
N VAL A 247 12.51 -5.30 34.94
CA VAL A 247 12.18 -5.80 36.28
C VAL A 247 13.00 -4.96 37.24
N ALA A 248 12.34 -4.10 38.01
CA ALA A 248 12.98 -3.40 39.10
C ALA A 248 13.45 -4.47 40.10
N ALA A 249 14.78 -4.58 40.25
CA ALA A 249 15.41 -5.40 41.27
C ALA A 249 15.20 -4.81 42.67
#